data_AF-A0A6N3EFX7-F1
#
_entry.id   AF-A0A6N3EFX7-F1
#
_cell.length_a   1.000
_cell.length_b   1.000
_cell.length_c   1.000
_cell.angle_alpha   90.00
_cell.angle_beta   90.00
_cell.angle_gamma   90.00
#
_symmetry.space_group_name_H-M   'P 1'
#
loop_
_entity.id
_entity.type
_entity.pdbx_description
1 polymer ?
#
loop_
_entity_poly.entity_id
_entity_poly.type
_entity_poly.pdbx_seq_one_letter_code
_entity_poly.pdbx_strand_id
1 'polypeptide(L)'
;MGEALSLMKVRREIDRIIKEIRSAGHEDFPHFSSHTFRHTFATRAIEAGMPPQVLKTILGHSSLAMTMDLYSHVLPDTKSQEMEKIASAF
;
A
#
# COMPACT_ATOMS: atom_id res chain seq x y z
N MET A 1 28.28 13.10 -9.88
CA MET A 1 27.73 11.93 -9.16
C MET A 1 26.49 12.38 -8.42
N GLY A 2 25.38 11.64 -8.49
CA GLY A 2 24.13 12.03 -7.81
C GLY A 2 24.24 11.83 -6.30
N GLU A 3 23.95 12.86 -5.52
CA GLU A 3 23.83 12.74 -4.06
C GLU A 3 22.59 11.93 -3.67
N ALA A 4 22.63 11.29 -2.51
CA ALA A 4 21.47 10.61 -1.95
C ALA A 4 20.30 11.60 -1.79
N LEU A 5 19.11 11.18 -2.23
CA LEU A 5 17.90 11.96 -2.06
C LEU A 5 17.51 11.97 -0.57
N SER A 6 17.51 13.16 0.03
CA SER A 6 16.97 13.37 1.37
C SER A 6 15.45 13.16 1.40
N LEU A 7 14.94 12.63 2.51
CA LEU A 7 13.49 12.56 2.77
C LEU A 7 12.81 13.93 2.63
N MET A 8 13.48 15.01 2.99
CA MET A 8 12.95 16.37 2.83
C MET A 8 12.83 16.76 1.35
N LYS A 9 13.77 16.32 0.50
CA LYS A 9 13.70 16.55 -0.95
C LYS A 9 12.51 15.78 -1.53
N VAL A 10 12.36 14.49 -1.20
CA VAL A 10 11.25 13.66 -1.68
C VAL A 10 9.90 14.24 -1.27
N ARG A 11 9.74 14.62 0.01
CA ARG A 11 8.50 15.23 0.51
C ARG A 11 8.18 16.52 -0.24
N ARG A 12 9.16 17.40 -0.40
CA ARG A 12 8.98 18.68 -1.09
C ARG A 12 8.53 18.50 -2.53
N GLU A 13 9.11 17.55 -3.25
CA GLU A 13 8.71 17.30 -4.64
C GLU A 13 7.31 16.68 -4.72
N ILE A 14 6.92 15.81 -3.79
CA ILE A 14 5.54 15.31 -3.70
C ILE A 14 4.56 16.47 -3.46
N ASP A 15 4.85 17.35 -2.50
CA ASP A 15 4.01 18.52 -2.20
C ASP A 15 3.88 19.46 -3.40
N ARG A 16 4.99 19.66 -4.13
CA ARG A 16 5.02 20.44 -5.35
C ARG A 16 4.12 19.84 -6.44
N ILE A 17 4.24 18.53 -6.70
CA ILE A 17 3.42 17.84 -7.71
C ILE A 17 1.94 17.92 -7.34
N ILE A 18 1.58 17.70 -6.08
CA ILE A 18 0.19 17.83 -5.61
C ILE A 18 -0.33 19.24 -5.87
N LYS A 19 0.48 20.27 -5.61
CA LYS A 19 0.11 21.66 -5.90
C LYS A 19 -0.10 21.89 -7.40
N GLU A 20 0.80 21.38 -8.25
CA GLU A 20 0.68 21.49 -9.70
C GLU A 20 -0.61 20.82 -10.21
N ILE A 21 -0.94 19.62 -9.70
CA ILE A 21 -2.19 18.91 -10.04
C ILE A 21 -3.42 19.73 -9.63
N ARG A 22 -3.42 20.30 -8.43
CA ARG A 22 -4.53 21.14 -7.95
C ARG A 22 -4.70 22.39 -8.80
N SER A 23 -3.59 23.05 -9.16
CA SER A 23 -3.61 24.23 -10.03
C SER A 23 -4.02 23.91 -11.48
N ALA A 24 -3.93 22.65 -11.92
CA ALA A 24 -4.40 22.21 -13.23
C ALA A 24 -5.92 21.93 -13.29
N GLY A 25 -6.68 22.25 -12.24
CA GLY A 25 -8.14 22.09 -12.19
C GLY A 25 -8.62 20.89 -11.36
N HIS A 26 -7.73 20.22 -10.62
CA HIS A 26 -8.08 19.14 -9.70
C HIS A 26 -7.98 19.61 -8.24
N GLU A 27 -8.74 20.65 -7.88
CA GLU A 27 -8.65 21.31 -6.56
C GLU A 27 -8.80 20.33 -5.38
N ASP A 28 -9.66 19.32 -5.54
CA ASP A 28 -9.94 18.28 -4.54
C ASP A 28 -8.92 17.13 -4.52
N PHE A 29 -7.85 17.20 -5.32
CA PHE A 29 -6.87 16.12 -5.37
C PHE A 29 -6.24 15.90 -3.97
N PRO A 30 -6.28 14.66 -3.44
CA PRO A 30 -5.92 14.40 -2.06
C PRO A 30 -4.42 14.58 -1.82
N HIS A 31 -4.09 14.98 -0.60
CA HIS A 31 -2.70 15.00 -0.16
C HIS A 31 -2.24 13.57 0.15
N PHE A 32 -1.02 13.22 -0.26
CA PHE A 32 -0.40 11.93 0.04
C PHE A 32 1.09 12.10 0.34
N SER A 33 1.69 11.08 0.94
CA SER A 33 3.12 11.06 1.27
C SER A 33 3.82 9.87 0.62
N SER A 34 5.15 9.79 0.74
CA SER A 34 5.91 8.62 0.28
C SER A 34 5.44 7.31 0.94
N HIS A 35 4.87 7.38 2.15
CA HIS A 35 4.29 6.22 2.83
C HIS A 35 3.06 5.68 2.10
N THR A 36 2.30 6.53 1.41
CA THR A 36 1.11 6.13 0.65
C THR A 36 1.49 5.14 -0.46
N PHE A 37 2.64 5.32 -1.12
CA PHE A 37 3.11 4.36 -2.12
C PHE A 37 3.38 2.97 -1.53
N ARG A 38 3.94 2.92 -0.31
CA ARG A 38 4.18 1.67 0.41
C ARG A 38 2.86 0.97 0.73
N HIS A 39 1.85 1.72 1.17
CA HIS A 39 0.50 1.18 1.38
C HIS A 39 -0.11 0.66 0.08
N THR A 40 -0.07 1.43 -1.00
CA THR A 40 -0.59 0.99 -2.31
C THR A 40 0.06 -0.30 -2.77
N PHE A 41 1.39 -0.40 -2.70
CA PHE A 41 2.10 -1.64 -3.03
C PHE A 41 1.63 -2.82 -2.18
N ALA A 42 1.51 -2.62 -0.86
CA ALA A 42 1.07 -3.66 0.05
C ALA A 42 -0.36 -4.12 -0.29
N THR A 43 -1.29 -3.20 -0.52
CA THR A 43 -2.68 -3.52 -0.92
C THR A 43 -2.71 -4.34 -2.20
N ARG A 44 -2.01 -3.88 -3.26
CA ARG A 44 -1.98 -4.58 -4.55
C ARG A 44 -1.33 -5.96 -4.47
N ALA A 45 -0.29 -6.12 -3.66
CA ALA A 45 0.32 -7.42 -3.43
C ALA A 45 -0.65 -8.41 -2.77
N ILE A 46 -1.44 -7.93 -1.80
CA ILE A 46 -2.46 -8.74 -1.12
C ILE A 46 -3.59 -9.11 -2.08
N GLU A 47 -4.10 -8.15 -2.85
CA GLU A 47 -5.12 -8.39 -3.89
C GLU A 47 -4.66 -9.43 -4.92
N ALA A 48 -3.37 -9.43 -5.26
CA ALA A 48 -2.77 -10.43 -6.14
C ALA A 48 -2.50 -11.79 -5.48
N GLY A 49 -2.90 -11.99 -4.21
CA GLY A 49 -2.76 -13.24 -3.48
C GLY A 49 -1.38 -13.47 -2.85
N MET A 50 -0.55 -12.44 -2.71
CA MET A 50 0.75 -12.58 -2.05
C MET A 50 0.58 -12.93 -0.57
N PRO A 51 1.24 -14.00 -0.07
CA PRO A 51 1.16 -14.35 1.34
C PRO A 51 1.63 -13.22 2.26
N PRO A 52 0.93 -12.92 3.37
CA PRO A 52 1.23 -11.76 4.21
C PRO A 52 2.63 -11.83 4.85
N GLN A 53 3.13 -13.04 5.12
CA GLN A 53 4.47 -13.25 5.66
C GLN A 53 5.57 -12.90 4.64
N VAL A 54 5.34 -13.20 3.36
CA VAL A 54 6.26 -12.83 2.28
C VAL A 54 6.26 -11.31 2.12
N LEU A 55 5.06 -10.71 2.09
CA LEU A 55 4.91 -9.27 1.99
C LEU A 55 5.54 -8.51 3.16
N LYS A 56 5.39 -9.01 4.40
CA LYS A 56 6.05 -8.46 5.60
C LYS A 56 7.57 -8.39 5.42
N THR A 57 8.17 -9.46 4.91
CA THR A 57 9.63 -9.53 4.67
C THR A 57 10.08 -8.56 3.59
N ILE A 58 9.36 -8.47 2.46
CA ILE A 58 9.65 -7.53 1.37
C ILE A 58 9.57 -6.08 1.84
N LEU A 59 8.56 -5.75 2.66
CA LEU A 59 8.39 -4.41 3.20
C LEU A 59 9.36 -4.12 4.35
N GLY A 60 9.90 -5.15 5.02
CA GLY A 60 10.68 -4.98 6.24
C GLY A 60 9.83 -4.46 7.41
N HIS A 61 8.55 -4.84 7.50
CA HIS A 61 7.73 -4.52 8.67
C HIS A 61 8.22 -5.29 9.89
N SER A 62 8.42 -4.59 11.01
CA SER A 62 8.80 -5.20 12.29
C SER A 62 7.70 -6.12 12.83
N SER A 63 6.43 -5.77 12.59
CA SER A 63 5.26 -6.55 13.02
C SER A 63 4.39 -6.99 11.85
N LEU A 64 3.77 -8.16 11.98
CA LEU A 64 2.77 -8.65 11.02
C LEU A 64 1.47 -7.84 11.11
N ALA A 65 1.21 -7.18 12.26
CA ALA A 65 0.04 -6.35 12.49
C ALA A 65 -0.07 -5.20 11.46
N MET A 66 1.04 -4.57 11.07
CA MET A 66 1.05 -3.52 10.04
C MET A 66 0.63 -4.04 8.66
N THR A 67 0.93 -5.30 8.34
CA THR A 67 0.49 -5.94 7.09
C THR A 67 -0.94 -6.47 7.21
N MET A 68 -1.33 -6.95 8.39
CA MET A 68 -2.63 -7.56 8.63
C MET A 68 -3.79 -6.56 8.70
N ASP A 69 -3.52 -5.33 9.13
CA ASP A 69 -4.49 -4.24 9.11
C ASP A 69 -5.05 -4.03 7.69
N LEU A 70 -4.17 -4.10 6.68
CA LEU A 70 -4.52 -4.05 5.27
C LEU A 70 -5.31 -5.29 4.81
N TYR A 71 -4.90 -6.48 5.26
CA TYR A 71 -5.59 -7.75 4.98
C TYR A 71 -7.08 -7.67 5.37
N SER A 72 -7.39 -7.05 6.51
CA SER A 72 -8.75 -6.99 7.04
C SER A 72 -9.71 -6.21 6.13
N HIS A 73 -9.22 -5.15 5.49
CA HIS A 73 -10.00 -4.30 4.59
C HIS A 73 -10.08 -4.83 3.15
N VAL A 74 -9.04 -5.54 2.68
CA VAL A 74 -8.91 -5.96 1.28
C VAL A 74 -9.58 -7.30 0.99
N LEU A 75 -9.76 -8.15 2.00
CA LEU A 75 -10.21 -9.54 1.82
C LEU A 75 -11.55 -9.92 2.49
N PRO A 76 -12.57 -9.04 2.60
CA PRO A 76 -13.87 -9.46 3.12
C PRO A 76 -14.49 -10.61 2.31
N ASP A 77 -14.27 -10.65 0.98
CA ASP A 77 -14.75 -11.72 0.10
C ASP A 77 -13.90 -13.01 0.16
N THR A 78 -12.63 -12.90 0.57
CA THR A 78 -11.72 -14.04 0.64
C THR A 78 -12.11 -15.01 1.75
N LYS A 79 -12.77 -14.54 2.82
CA LYS A 79 -13.31 -15.44 3.84
C LYS A 79 -14.28 -16.46 3.25
N SER A 80 -15.18 -16.03 2.36
CA SER A 80 -16.14 -16.93 1.72
C SER A 80 -15.44 -17.93 0.80
N GLN A 81 -14.51 -17.44 -0.02
CA GLN A 81 -13.75 -18.27 -0.97
C GLN A 81 -12.82 -19.29 -0.28
N GLU A 82 -12.18 -18.92 0.83
CA GLU A 82 -11.35 -19.84 1.61
C GLU A 82 -12.20 -20.88 2.34
N MET A 83 -13.39 -20.50 2.83
CA MET A 83 -14.35 -21.46 3.40
C MET A 83 -14.90 -22.42 2.36
N GLU A 84 -15.13 -21.97 1.11
CA GLU A 84 -15.49 -22.85 0.00
C GLU A 84 -14.38 -23.85 -0.34
N LYS A 85 -13.12 -23.43 -0.34
CA LYS A 85 -11.98 -24.35 -0.54
C LYS A 85 -11.93 -25.42 0.54
N ILE A 86 -12.16 -25.05 1.81
CA ILE A 86 -12.26 -26.01 2.91
C ILE A 86 -13.45 -26.95 2.71
N ALA A 87 -14.62 -26.42 2.35
CA ALA A 87 -15.81 -27.22 2.10
C ALA A 87 -15.65 -28.20 0.92
N SER A 88 -14.81 -27.87 -0.07
CA SER A 88 -14.47 -28.75 -1.19
C SER A 88 -13.36 -29.76 -0.89
N ALA A 89 -12.64 -29.58 0.23
CA ALA A 89 -11.53 -30.44 0.65
C ALA A 89 -11.98 -31.59 1.58
N PHE A 90 -13.25 -31.59 1.99
CA PHE A 90 -13.93 -32.61 2.79
C PHE A 90 -15.20 -33.08 2.08
#